data_AF-A0AAU1CML1-F1
#
_entry.id   AF-A0AAU1CML1-F1
#
_cell.length_a   1.000
_cell.length_b   1.000
_cell.length_c   1.000
_cell.angle_alpha   90.00
_cell.angle_beta   90.00
_cell.angle_gamma   90.00
#
_symmetry.space_group_name_H-M   'P 1'
#
loop_
_entity.id
_entity.type
_entity.pdbx_description
1 polymer ?
#
loop_
_entity_poly.entity_id
_entity_poly.type
_entity_poly.pdbx_seq_one_letter_code
_entity_poly.pdbx_strand_id
1 'polypeptide(L)'
;MTGASSFSLHDEFDLLAEAGLAPPAILRMTTTEPARFLGEAGSSGRVAPGMPAGLVLLAENPLTDHTALRRIAGVLREGSWWSRADLGTVLERVAAAPGAR
;
A
#
# COMPACT_ATOMS: atom_id res chain seq x y z
N MET A 1 20.02 5.69 20.39
CA MET A 1 19.28 5.16 19.23
C MET A 1 18.18 6.18 18.94
N THR A 2 18.46 7.12 18.06
CA THR A 2 17.72 8.38 17.92
C THR A 2 16.91 8.35 16.62
N GLY A 3 15.61 8.58 16.72
CA GLY A 3 14.78 9.11 15.62
C GLY A 3 14.27 8.13 14.57
N ALA A 4 13.25 7.34 14.91
CA ALA A 4 12.29 6.87 13.90
C ALA A 4 11.35 8.03 13.56
N SER A 5 11.83 9.00 12.78
CA SER A 5 11.03 10.11 12.25
C SER A 5 10.23 9.56 11.06
N SER A 6 9.02 9.05 11.33
CA SER A 6 7.90 8.87 10.39
C SER A 6 8.30 8.62 8.91
N PHE A 7 8.81 7.43 8.61
CA PHE A 7 8.90 6.96 7.24
C PHE A 7 7.50 6.67 6.69
N SER A 8 7.26 7.05 5.43
CA SER A 8 6.10 6.52 4.72
C SER A 8 6.27 5.01 4.55
N LEU A 9 5.17 4.28 4.50
CA LEU A 9 5.19 2.85 4.17
C LEU A 9 5.96 2.56 2.87
N HIS A 10 5.89 3.48 1.90
CA HIS A 10 6.66 3.36 0.66
C HIS A 10 8.17 3.54 0.85
N ASP A 11 8.61 4.35 1.81
CA ASP A 11 10.04 4.51 2.10
C ASP A 11 10.58 3.23 2.75
N GLU A 12 9.77 2.56 3.59
CA GLU A 12 10.13 1.25 4.14
C GLU A 12 10.29 0.18 3.05
N PHE A 13 9.49 0.21 1.99
CA PHE A 13 9.63 -0.73 0.87
C PHE A 13 10.93 -0.52 0.10
N ASP A 14 11.33 0.72 -0.10
CA ASP A 14 12.60 1.06 -0.74
C ASP A 14 13.77 0.56 0.12
N LEU A 15 13.72 0.77 1.44
CA LEU A 15 14.74 0.26 2.37
C LEU A 15 14.83 -1.28 2.37
N LEU A 16 13.70 -1.99 2.27
CA LEU A 16 13.70 -3.44 2.16
C LEU A 16 14.31 -3.92 0.83
N ALA A 17 14.05 -3.20 -0.27
CA ALA A 17 14.65 -3.49 -1.56
C ALA A 17 16.17 -3.23 -1.54
N GLU A 18 16.61 -2.13 -0.92
CA GLU A 18 18.03 -1.81 -0.69
C GLU A 18 18.73 -2.87 0.17
N ALA A 19 18.00 -3.46 1.13
CA ALA A 19 18.47 -4.61 1.92
C ALA A 19 18.50 -5.94 1.14
N GLY A 20 18.11 -5.95 -0.13
CA GLY A 20 18.21 -7.09 -1.04
C GLY A 20 16.95 -7.95 -1.14
N LEU A 21 15.81 -7.50 -0.63
CA LEU A 21 14.55 -8.23 -0.79
C LEU A 21 13.99 -8.05 -2.21
N ALA A 22 13.56 -9.14 -2.82
CA ALA A 22 12.95 -9.10 -4.14
C ALA A 22 11.55 -8.45 -4.09
N PRO A 23 11.12 -7.73 -5.15
CA PRO A 23 9.81 -7.06 -5.18
C PRO A 23 8.60 -7.96 -4.85
N PRO A 24 8.52 -9.23 -5.32
CA PRO A 24 7.43 -10.12 -4.93
C PRO A 24 7.40 -10.45 -3.43
N ALA A 25 8.54 -10.45 -2.75
CA ALA A 25 8.61 -10.68 -1.31
C ALA A 25 8.07 -9.47 -0.54
N ILE A 26 8.47 -8.25 -0.93
CA ILE A 26 7.96 -7.00 -0.37
C ILE A 26 6.44 -6.90 -0.56
N LEU A 27 5.92 -7.24 -1.75
CA LEU A 27 4.48 -7.26 -2.00
C LEU A 27 3.73 -8.24 -1.08
N ARG A 28 4.30 -9.41 -0.79
CA ARG A 28 3.69 -10.38 0.15
C ARG A 28 3.73 -9.90 1.59
N MET A 29 4.83 -9.27 2.00
CA MET A 29 5.01 -8.69 3.35
C MET A 29 4.01 -7.57 3.66
N THR A 30 3.31 -7.06 2.64
CA THR A 30 2.40 -5.91 2.74
C THR A 30 0.96 -6.29 2.45
N THR A 31 0.72 -7.57 2.14
CA THR A 31 -0.61 -8.09 1.80
C THR A 31 -0.87 -9.42 2.52
N THR A 32 -0.38 -10.53 1.96
CA THR A 32 -0.75 -11.88 2.42
C THR A 32 -0.13 -12.26 3.75
N GLU A 33 1.14 -11.89 4.01
CA GLU A 33 1.80 -12.30 5.26
C GLU A 33 1.25 -11.58 6.50
N PRO A 34 0.99 -10.25 6.50
CA PRO A 34 0.31 -9.60 7.61
C PRO A 34 -1.08 -10.18 7.86
N ALA A 35 -1.88 -10.40 6.82
CA ALA A 35 -3.21 -10.98 6.95
C ALA A 35 -3.16 -12.37 7.59
N ARG A 36 -2.19 -13.21 7.20
CA ARG A 36 -1.97 -14.52 7.82
C ARG A 36 -1.53 -14.40 9.27
N PHE A 37 -0.59 -13.52 9.56
CA PHE A 37 -0.07 -13.31 10.91
C PHE A 37 -1.14 -12.82 11.89
N LEU A 38 -2.03 -11.92 11.43
CA LEU A 38 -3.13 -11.36 12.22
C LEU A 38 -4.36 -12.27 12.30
N GLY A 39 -4.38 -13.42 11.62
CA GLY A 39 -5.54 -14.30 11.56
C GLY A 39 -6.68 -13.79 10.65
N GLU A 40 -6.39 -12.84 9.77
CA GLU A 40 -7.34 -12.19 8.86
C GLU A 40 -7.28 -12.71 7.42
N ALA A 41 -6.59 -13.82 7.16
CA ALA A 41 -6.42 -14.36 5.80
C ALA A 41 -7.73 -14.71 5.07
N GLY A 42 -8.86 -14.81 5.80
CA GLY A 42 -10.20 -14.97 5.23
C GLY A 42 -10.87 -13.67 4.77
N SER A 43 -10.35 -12.50 5.17
CA SER A 43 -10.96 -11.18 4.94
C SER A 43 -10.00 -10.11 4.42
N SER A 44 -8.69 -10.35 4.39
CA SER A 44 -7.70 -9.39 3.90
C SER A 44 -6.49 -10.06 3.23
N GLY A 45 -5.66 -9.25 2.55
CA GLY A 45 -4.35 -9.67 2.02
C GLY A 45 -4.35 -10.52 0.74
N ARG A 46 -5.51 -10.73 0.11
CA ARG A 46 -5.67 -11.54 -1.11
C ARG A 46 -6.77 -10.96 -2.01
N VAL A 47 -6.69 -11.27 -3.30
CA VAL A 47 -7.74 -11.00 -4.29
C VAL A 47 -8.47 -12.30 -4.60
N ALA A 48 -9.69 -12.46 -4.08
CA ALA A 48 -10.51 -13.64 -4.33
C ALA A 48 -12.01 -13.30 -4.19
N PRO A 49 -12.91 -14.06 -4.83
CA PRO A 49 -14.35 -13.92 -4.62
C PRO A 49 -14.73 -14.06 -3.14
N GLY A 50 -15.69 -13.25 -2.69
CA GLY A 50 -16.16 -13.23 -1.30
C GLY A 50 -15.31 -12.39 -0.34
N MET A 51 -14.15 -11.88 -0.77
CA MET A 51 -13.35 -10.95 0.02
C MET A 51 -13.86 -9.50 -0.12
N PRO A 52 -13.66 -8.66 0.91
CA PRO A 52 -13.89 -7.23 0.81
C PRO A 52 -13.16 -6.60 -0.38
N ALA A 53 -13.81 -5.67 -1.07
CA ALA A 53 -13.24 -4.94 -2.20
C ALA A 53 -12.27 -3.84 -1.72
N GLY A 54 -11.15 -4.25 -1.13
CA GLY A 54 -10.02 -3.38 -0.76
C GLY A 54 -8.83 -3.66 -1.66
N LEU A 55 -8.77 -2.98 -2.80
CA LEU A 55 -7.75 -3.20 -3.83
C LEU A 55 -7.02 -1.89 -4.16
N VAL A 56 -5.74 -2.01 -4.47
CA VAL A 56 -4.92 -0.91 -5.01
C VAL A 56 -4.53 -1.29 -6.44
N LEU A 57 -4.86 -0.44 -7.41
CA LEU A 57 -4.42 -0.59 -8.78
C LEU A 57 -3.14 0.21 -8.99
N LEU A 58 -2.12 -0.43 -9.55
CA LEU A 58 -0.84 0.19 -9.88
C LEU A 58 -0.76 0.44 -11.40
N ALA A 59 -0.09 1.51 -11.79
CA ALA A 59 0.17 1.84 -13.19
C ALA A 59 1.31 1.00 -13.80
N GLU A 60 2.09 0.33 -12.95
CA GLU A 60 3.29 -0.42 -13.31
C GLU A 60 3.30 -1.79 -12.60
N ASN A 61 4.15 -2.71 -13.07
CA ASN A 61 4.21 -4.07 -12.56
C ASN A 61 5.08 -4.16 -11.28
N PRO A 62 4.50 -4.46 -10.10
CA PRO A 62 5.25 -4.54 -8.84
C PRO A 62 6.09 -5.81 -8.69
N LEU A 63 5.99 -6.76 -9.63
CA LEU A 63 6.79 -7.98 -9.59
C LEU A 63 8.20 -7.78 -10.16
N THR A 64 8.37 -6.74 -10.98
CA THR A 64 9.65 -6.42 -11.64
C THR A 64 10.38 -5.26 -10.99
N ASP A 65 9.65 -4.34 -10.35
CA ASP A 65 10.20 -3.17 -9.68
C ASP A 65 9.38 -2.82 -8.43
N HIS A 66 10.07 -2.64 -7.30
CA HIS A 66 9.45 -2.24 -6.04
C HIS A 66 8.92 -0.80 -6.08
N THR A 67 9.52 0.08 -6.89
CA THR A 67 9.08 1.49 -6.99
C THR A 67 7.68 1.62 -7.60
N ALA A 68 7.22 0.60 -8.32
CA ALA A 68 5.85 0.51 -8.84
C ALA A 68 4.78 0.59 -7.72
N LEU A 69 5.12 0.24 -6.48
CA LEU A 69 4.23 0.37 -5.32
C LEU A 69 3.86 1.84 -5.03
N ARG A 70 4.66 2.81 -5.48
CA ARG A 70 4.36 4.26 -5.40
C ARG A 70 3.46 4.74 -6.54
N ARG A 71 3.32 3.95 -7.61
CA ARG A 71 2.65 4.33 -8.86
C ARG A 71 1.17 3.93 -8.83
N ILE A 72 0.46 4.37 -7.81
CA ILE A 72 -0.97 4.07 -7.63
C ILE A 72 -1.80 4.80 -8.68
N ALA A 73 -2.54 4.04 -9.48
CA ALA A 73 -3.52 4.51 -10.46
C ALA A 73 -4.89 4.78 -9.82
N GLY A 74 -5.23 4.03 -8.76
CA GLY A 74 -6.40 4.27 -7.95
C GLY A 74 -6.65 3.15 -6.94
N VAL A 75 -7.70 3.31 -6.14
CA VAL A 75 -8.07 2.40 -5.06
C VAL A 75 -9.53 2.02 -5.22
N LEU A 76 -9.81 0.72 -5.20
CA LEU A 76 -11.17 0.21 -5.02
C LEU A 76 -11.37 -0.03 -3.53
N ARG A 77 -12.35 0.64 -2.93
CA ARG A 77 -12.69 0.47 -1.52
C ARG A 77 -14.20 0.30 -1.37
N GLU A 78 -14.61 -0.82 -0.78
CA GLU A 78 -16.02 -1.13 -0.51
C GLU A 78 -16.91 -0.99 -1.78
N GLY A 79 -16.36 -1.40 -2.93
CA GLY A 79 -17.03 -1.33 -4.24
C GLY A 79 -16.99 0.05 -4.91
N SER A 80 -16.44 1.06 -4.26
CA SER A 80 -16.27 2.41 -4.81
C SER A 80 -14.86 2.59 -5.39
N TRP A 81 -14.78 3.06 -6.63
CA TRP A 81 -13.52 3.39 -7.28
C TRP A 81 -13.09 4.82 -6.94
N TRP A 82 -11.85 4.96 -6.49
CA TRP A 82 -11.19 6.22 -6.21
C TRP A 82 -10.00 6.37 -7.14
N SER A 83 -10.13 7.25 -8.13
CA SER A 83 -9.05 7.51 -9.09
C SER A 83 -7.87 8.22 -8.41
N ARG A 84 -6.72 8.24 -9.09
CA ARG A 84 -5.57 9.04 -8.64
C ARG A 84 -5.92 10.52 -8.41
N ALA A 85 -6.83 11.09 -9.20
CA ALA A 85 -7.29 12.46 -9.02
C ALA A 85 -8.09 12.62 -7.73
N ASP A 86 -9.04 11.70 -7.47
CA ASP A 86 -9.86 11.71 -6.26
C ASP A 86 -8.99 11.60 -4.99
N LEU A 87 -8.00 10.70 -5.03
CA LEU A 87 -7.03 10.53 -3.95
C LEU A 87 -6.19 11.79 -3.73
N GLY A 88 -5.80 12.49 -4.80
CA GLY A 88 -5.10 13.77 -4.74
C GLY A 88 -5.91 14.81 -3.96
N THR A 89 -7.19 14.96 -4.27
CA THR A 89 -8.09 15.87 -3.54
C THR A 89 -8.23 15.49 -2.07
N VAL A 90 -8.29 14.20 -1.74
CA VAL A 90 -8.35 13.75 -0.33
C VAL A 90 -7.05 14.10 0.41
N LEU A 91 -5.89 13.85 -0.21
CA LEU A 91 -4.59 14.16 0.40
C LEU A 91 -4.39 15.66 0.62
N GLU A 92 -4.78 16.50 -0.34
CA GLU A 92 -4.75 17.96 -0.19
C GLU A 92 -5.60 18.41 1.01
N ARG A 93 -6.80 17.84 1.17
CA ARG A 93 -7.68 18.12 2.31
C ARG A 93 -7.06 17.69 3.64
N VAL A 94 -6.42 16.52 3.69
CA VAL A 94 -5.74 16.03 4.91
C VAL A 94 -4.54 16.90 5.25
N ALA A 95 -3.73 17.29 4.26
CA ALA A 95 -2.56 18.15 4.47
C ALA A 95 -2.93 19.57 4.93
N ALA A 96 -4.09 20.08 4.50
CA ALA A 96 -4.61 21.37 4.95
C ALA A 96 -5.26 21.34 6.34
N ALA A 97 -5.50 20.16 6.93
CA ALA A 97 -6.12 20.03 8.24
C ALA A 97 -5.11 20.32 9.38
N PRO A 98 -5.48 21.09 10.43
CA PRO A 98 -4.61 21.34 11.57
C PRO A 98 -4.31 20.02 12.32
N GLY A 99 -3.03 19.66 12.45
CA GLY A 99 -2.58 18.48 13.19
C GLY A 99 -1.96 17.35 12.36
N ALA A 100 -1.89 17.49 11.03
CA ALA A 100 -1.17 16.55 10.17
C ALA A 100 0.34 16.84 10.16
N ARG A 101 1.03 16.60 11.27
CA ARG A 101 2.50 16.50 11.32
C ARG A 101 2.93 15.44 12.32
#